data_AF-A0A329BM67-F1
#
_entry.id   AF-A0A329BM67-F1
#
_cell.length_a   1.000
_cell.length_b   1.000
_cell.length_c   1.000
_cell.angle_alpha   90.00
_cell.angle_beta   90.00
_cell.angle_gamma   90.00
#
_symmetry.space_group_name_H-M   'P 1'
#
loop_
_entity.id
_entity.type
_entity.pdbx_description
1 polymer ?
#
loop_
_entity_poly.entity_id
_entity_poly.type
_entity_poly.pdbx_seq_one_letter_code
_entity_poly.pdbx_strand_id
1 'polypeptide(L)'
;EAAREWVQCFVQWYNEEHCHSGLKYVSPAQRHRGEATDLLAQRRALYESARAQNPARWSGAIRNWHLTDAVYLNPERTQASAEMYRQAA
;
A
#
# COMPACT_ATOMS: atom_id res chain seq x y z
N GLU A 1 -19.38 -11.60 -25.69
CA GLU A 1 -19.91 -11.61 -24.30
C GLU A 1 -18.84 -12.04 -23.30
N ALA A 2 -18.15 -13.18 -23.51
CA ALA A 2 -17.07 -13.70 -22.64
C ALA A 2 -16.02 -12.67 -22.15
N ALA A 3 -15.56 -11.74 -23.00
CA ALA A 3 -14.60 -10.71 -22.57
C ALA A 3 -15.15 -9.78 -21.46
N ARG A 4 -16.46 -9.47 -21.50
CA ARG A 4 -17.10 -8.61 -20.48
C ARG A 4 -17.21 -9.33 -19.15
N GLU A 5 -17.60 -10.60 -19.19
CA GLU A 5 -17.69 -11.46 -18.00
C GLU A 5 -16.33 -11.62 -17.35
N TRP A 6 -15.29 -11.88 -18.14
CA TRP A 6 -13.94 -11.99 -17.62
C TRP A 6 -13.47 -10.70 -16.94
N VAL A 7 -13.70 -9.53 -17.56
CA VAL A 7 -13.34 -8.24 -16.96
C VAL A 7 -14.12 -8.00 -15.66
N GLN A 8 -15.40 -8.35 -15.60
CA GLN A 8 -16.19 -8.21 -14.38
C GLN A 8 -15.62 -9.06 -13.22
N CYS A 9 -15.32 -10.33 -13.49
CA CYS A 9 -14.69 -11.20 -12.50
C CYS A 9 -13.32 -10.66 -12.05
N PHE A 10 -12.51 -10.18 -13.00
CA PHE A 10 -11.21 -9.60 -12.69
C PHE A 10 -11.32 -8.37 -11.80
N VAL A 11 -12.23 -7.43 -12.12
CA VAL A 11 -12.41 -6.19 -11.35
C VAL A 11 -12.89 -6.49 -9.92
N GLN A 12 -13.80 -7.45 -9.76
CA GLN A 12 -14.25 -7.88 -8.44
C GLN A 12 -13.08 -8.46 -7.63
N TRP A 13 -12.35 -9.41 -8.20
CA TRP A 13 -11.19 -10.02 -7.54
C TRP A 13 -10.11 -8.98 -7.20
N TYR A 14 -9.79 -8.08 -8.13
CA TYR A 14 -8.76 -7.04 -7.97
C TYR A 14 -9.06 -6.09 -6.79
N ASN A 15 -10.34 -5.74 -6.63
CA ASN A 15 -10.79 -4.76 -5.63
C ASN A 15 -11.10 -5.37 -4.27
N GLU A 16 -11.69 -6.57 -4.21
CA GLU A 16 -12.17 -7.14 -2.95
C GLU A 16 -11.17 -8.16 -2.35
N GLU A 17 -10.50 -8.95 -3.19
CA GLU A 17 -9.71 -10.11 -2.73
C GLU A 17 -8.20 -9.90 -2.86
N HIS A 18 -7.73 -9.32 -3.97
CA HIS A 18 -6.31 -9.19 -4.24
C HIS A 18 -5.65 -8.17 -3.32
N CYS A 19 -4.67 -8.63 -2.54
CA CYS A 19 -3.89 -7.79 -1.65
C CYS A 19 -2.68 -7.18 -2.38
N HIS A 20 -2.69 -5.86 -2.57
CA HIS A 20 -1.64 -5.17 -3.33
C HIS A 20 -0.42 -4.88 -2.47
N SER A 21 0.77 -5.22 -2.95
CA SER A 21 2.04 -4.94 -2.25
C SER A 21 2.24 -3.44 -2.00
N GLY A 22 1.83 -2.59 -2.95
CA GLY A 22 1.83 -1.12 -2.82
C GLY A 22 0.89 -0.60 -1.72
N LEU A 23 -0.13 -1.37 -1.36
CA LEU A 23 -1.05 -1.07 -0.25
C LEU A 23 -0.68 -1.82 1.04
N LYS A 24 0.55 -2.35 1.15
CA LYS A 24 0.98 -3.16 2.30
C LYS A 24 0.10 -4.41 2.50
N TYR A 25 -0.29 -5.05 1.39
CA TYR A 25 -1.11 -6.25 1.33
C TYR A 25 -2.49 -6.11 2.00
N VAL A 26 -3.17 -5.02 1.71
CA VAL A 26 -4.63 -4.89 1.89
C VAL A 26 -5.27 -4.77 0.50
N SER A 27 -6.55 -5.10 0.38
CA SER A 27 -7.29 -4.90 -0.86
C SER A 27 -7.67 -3.42 -1.04
N PRO A 28 -7.92 -2.96 -2.29
CA PRO A 28 -8.39 -1.60 -2.54
C PRO A 28 -9.67 -1.30 -1.78
N ALA A 29 -10.60 -2.26 -1.69
CA ALA A 29 -11.86 -2.07 -1.01
C ALA A 29 -11.69 -1.98 0.52
N GLN A 30 -10.80 -2.78 1.13
CA GLN A 30 -10.44 -2.62 2.56
C GLN A 30 -9.87 -1.23 2.86
N ARG A 31 -9.00 -0.72 1.98
CA ARG A 31 -8.48 0.66 2.12
C ARG A 31 -9.61 1.68 2.00
N HIS A 32 -10.47 1.53 0.99
CA HIS A 32 -11.57 2.47 0.74
C HIS A 32 -12.57 2.51 1.92
N ARG A 33 -12.84 1.37 2.55
CA ARG A 33 -13.69 1.27 3.76
C ARG A 33 -13.00 1.73 5.05
N GLY A 34 -11.72 2.11 4.99
CA GLY A 34 -10.95 2.55 6.16
C GLY A 34 -10.41 1.43 7.06
N GLU A 35 -10.61 0.16 6.68
CA GLU A 35 -10.21 -1.02 7.46
C GLU A 35 -8.69 -1.23 7.51
N ALA A 36 -7.96 -0.61 6.56
CA ALA A 36 -6.52 -0.77 6.43
C ALA A 36 -5.74 -0.39 7.69
N THR A 37 -6.18 0.65 8.42
CA THR A 37 -5.50 1.12 9.64
C THR A 37 -5.45 0.03 10.70
N ASP A 38 -6.60 -0.55 11.01
CA ASP A 38 -6.73 -1.58 12.06
C ASP A 38 -6.03 -2.88 11.66
N LEU A 39 -6.19 -3.31 10.40
CA LEU A 39 -5.52 -4.50 9.87
C LEU A 39 -3.99 -4.39 9.95
N LEU A 40 -3.44 -3.22 9.60
CA LEU A 40 -2.00 -2.99 9.63
C LEU A 40 -1.47 -2.82 11.06
N ALA A 41 -2.26 -2.25 11.98
CA ALA A 41 -1.92 -2.22 13.40
C ALA A 41 -1.84 -3.63 13.99
N GLN A 42 -2.80 -4.49 13.70
CA GLN A 42 -2.80 -5.89 14.14
C GLN A 42 -1.59 -6.67 13.58
N ARG A 43 -1.27 -6.50 12.29
CA ARG A 43 -0.08 -7.12 11.68
C ARG A 43 1.22 -6.66 12.32
N ARG A 44 1.33 -5.37 12.64
CA ARG A 44 2.49 -4.84 13.36
C ARG A 44 2.64 -5.51 14.73
N ALA A 45 1.57 -5.56 15.51
CA ALA A 45 1.58 -6.19 16.83
C ALA A 45 1.99 -7.67 16.77
N LEU A 46 1.46 -8.42 15.79
CA LEU A 46 1.84 -9.81 15.57
C LEU A 46 3.34 -9.97 15.29
N TYR A 47 3.88 -9.12 14.40
CA TYR A 47 5.30 -9.17 14.04
C TYR A 47 6.20 -8.80 15.22
N GLU A 48 5.85 -7.79 16.01
CA GLU A 48 6.60 -7.43 17.22
C GLU A 48 6.57 -8.56 18.25
N SER A 49 5.42 -9.19 18.47
CA SER A 49 5.31 -10.35 19.37
C SER A 49 6.19 -11.51 18.90
N ALA A 50 6.14 -11.85 17.61
CA ALA A 50 6.95 -12.92 17.04
C ALA A 50 8.46 -12.62 17.14
N ARG A 51 8.86 -11.36 16.98
CA ARG A 51 10.24 -10.91 17.16
C ARG A 51 10.69 -10.99 18.61
N ALA A 52 9.85 -10.56 19.56
CA ALA A 52 10.14 -10.65 20.99
C ALA A 52 10.32 -12.10 21.46
N GLN A 53 9.53 -13.03 20.91
CA GLN A 53 9.62 -14.45 21.26
C GLN A 53 10.91 -15.12 20.76
N ASN A 54 11.39 -14.76 19.56
CA ASN A 54 12.58 -15.39 18.96
C ASN A 54 13.53 -14.36 18.32
N PRO A 55 14.21 -13.50 19.09
CA PRO A 55 15.00 -12.40 18.53
C PRO A 55 16.11 -12.85 17.58
N ALA A 56 16.75 -14.00 17.84
CA ALA A 56 17.83 -14.54 17.01
C ALA A 56 17.41 -14.87 15.57
N ARG A 57 16.10 -15.04 15.31
CA ARG A 57 15.57 -15.30 13.96
C ARG A 57 15.47 -14.03 13.10
N TRP A 58 15.69 -12.85 13.69
CA TRP A 58 15.49 -11.55 13.04
C TRP A 58 16.82 -10.82 12.92
N SER A 59 17.21 -10.48 11.70
CA SER A 59 18.43 -9.70 11.44
C SER A 59 18.25 -8.19 11.72
N GLY A 60 17.02 -7.72 11.94
CA GLY A 60 16.74 -6.30 12.11
C GLY A 60 15.31 -6.00 12.57
N ALA A 61 14.80 -4.83 12.15
CA ALA A 61 13.44 -4.40 12.44
C ALA A 61 12.40 -5.27 11.73
N ILE A 62 11.16 -5.23 12.22
CA ILE A 62 10.05 -5.89 11.55
C ILE A 62 9.71 -5.24 10.21
N ARG A 63 8.93 -5.93 9.39
CA ARG A 63 8.43 -5.38 8.13
C ARG A 63 7.68 -4.07 8.35
N ASN A 64 7.93 -3.08 7.48
CA ASN A 64 7.23 -1.81 7.51
C ASN A 64 5.75 -1.97 7.06
N TRP A 65 4.85 -1.93 8.05
CA TRP A 65 3.39 -1.94 7.88
C TRP A 65 2.75 -0.55 7.88
N HIS A 66 3.53 0.54 7.80
CA HIS A 66 2.98 1.89 7.66
C HIS A 66 2.51 2.12 6.22
N LEU A 67 1.24 2.48 6.07
CA LEU A 67 0.62 2.85 4.80
C LEU A 67 0.49 4.36 4.73
N THR A 68 1.00 4.97 3.65
CA THR A 68 0.88 6.42 3.44
C THR A 68 -0.58 6.82 3.21
N ASP A 69 -1.01 7.90 3.85
CA ASP A 69 -2.39 8.41 3.77
C ASP A 69 -2.76 8.85 2.35
N ALA A 70 -1.85 9.55 1.67
CA ALA A 70 -2.03 10.06 0.32
C ALA A 70 -0.80 9.80 -0.55
N VAL A 71 -1.05 9.53 -1.83
CA VAL A 71 -0.04 9.46 -2.88
C VAL A 71 -0.57 10.20 -4.11
N TYR A 72 0.31 10.89 -4.82
CA TYR A 72 -0.05 11.72 -5.98
C TYR A 72 0.51 11.08 -7.25
N LEU A 73 -0.34 10.87 -8.26
CA LEU A 73 0.08 10.31 -9.55
C LEU A 73 1.01 11.28 -10.30
N ASN A 74 0.71 12.58 -10.18
CA ASN A 74 1.56 13.68 -10.61
C ASN A 74 1.69 14.63 -9.41
N PRO A 75 2.87 14.76 -8.79
CA PRO A 75 3.04 15.72 -7.71
C PRO A 75 2.79 17.14 -8.24
N GLU A 76 2.20 17.98 -7.39
CA GLU A 76 2.09 19.43 -7.63
C GLU A 76 3.47 19.99 -8.03
N ARG A 77 3.54 20.85 -9.05
CA ARG A 77 4.78 21.53 -9.40
C ARG A 77 5.14 22.50 -8.26
N THR A 78 6.03 22.07 -7.37
CA THR A 78 6.72 22.98 -6.45
C THR A 78 7.42 24.09 -7.22
N GLN A 79 7.51 25.30 -6.67
CA GLN A 79 8.19 26.43 -7.32
C GLN A 79 9.63 26.06 -7.75
N ALA A 80 10.32 25.25 -6.93
CA ALA A 80 11.64 24.71 -7.24
C ALA A 80 11.68 23.85 -8.52
N SER A 81 10.66 23.01 -8.76
CA SER A 81 10.59 22.23 -10.00
C SER A 81 10.26 23.12 -11.20
N ALA A 82 9.42 24.14 -11.03
CA ALA A 82 9.10 25.11 -12.08
C ALA A 82 10.29 26.02 -12.48
N GLU A 83 11.22 26.30 -11.57
CA GLU A 83 12.46 27.05 -11.87
C GLU A 83 13.48 26.19 -12.61
N MET A 84 13.63 24.91 -12.22
CA MET A 84 14.54 23.97 -12.86
C MET A 84 14.21 23.75 -14.35
N TYR A 85 12.92 23.70 -14.71
CA TYR A 85 12.50 23.60 -16.12
C TYR A 85 12.64 24.90 -16.91
N ARG A 86 12.70 26.07 -16.25
CA ARG A 86 12.88 27.38 -16.92
C ARG A 86 14.33 27.66 -17.30
N GLN A 87 15.29 27.11 -16.57
CA GLN A 87 16.72 27.26 -16.89
C GLN A 87 17.21 26.28 -17.97
N ALA A 88 16.42 25.24 -18.26
CA ALA A 88 16.72 24.22 -19.27
C ALA A 88 16.12 24.55 -20.66
N ALA A 89 15.50 25.72 -20.83
CA ALA A 89 14.91 26.21 -22.08
C ALA A 89 15.62 27.50 -22.52
#